data_AF-A0A7S3C133-F1
#
_entry.id   AF-A0A7S3C133-F1
#
_cell.length_a   1.000
_cell.length_b   1.000
_cell.length_c   1.000
_cell.angle_alpha   90.00
_cell.angle_beta   90.00
_cell.angle_gamma   90.00
#
_symmetry.space_group_name_H-M   'P 1'
#
loop_
_entity.id
_entity.type
_entity.pdbx_description
1 polymer ?
#
loop_
_entity_poly.entity_id
_entity_poly.type
_entity_poly.pdbx_seq_one_letter_code
_entity_poly.pdbx_strand_id
1 'polypeptide(L)'
;LEHFSKLRRLQSEEREKLEQQLDEAIATTHSIRFPLALVGADSFCHMGELKPHEELRDLRLISFYDTIEELQRSPNPIIFLSHQWTSFSEPDPNRTQYQAMCSAIDKVCEHHGWKRRTT
;
A
#
# COMPACT_ATOMS: atom_id res chain seq x y z
N LEU A 1 -25.84 -11.77 44.19
CA LEU A 1 -26.57 -10.93 43.22
C LEU A 1 -25.63 -9.93 42.53
N GLU A 2 -24.78 -9.18 43.26
CA GLU A 2 -23.80 -8.23 42.68
C GLU A 2 -22.75 -8.86 41.74
N HIS A 3 -22.30 -10.09 42.01
CA HIS A 3 -21.31 -10.76 41.17
C HIS A 3 -21.85 -11.01 39.74
N PHE A 4 -23.14 -11.35 39.62
CA PHE A 4 -23.79 -11.58 38.34
C PHE A 4 -24.07 -10.29 37.56
N SER A 5 -24.36 -9.17 38.24
CA SER A 5 -24.52 -7.87 37.57
C SER A 5 -23.18 -7.34 37.06
N LYS A 6 -22.09 -7.52 37.83
CA LYS A 6 -20.74 -7.18 37.40
C LYS A 6 -20.28 -7.98 36.18
N LEU A 7 -20.54 -9.28 36.15
CA LEU A 7 -20.24 -10.15 35.00
C LEU A 7 -21.02 -9.73 33.74
N ARG A 8 -22.33 -9.45 33.86
CA ARG A 8 -23.13 -8.96 32.72
C ARG A 8 -22.64 -7.62 32.21
N ARG A 9 -22.21 -6.71 33.09
CA ARG A 9 -21.65 -5.41 32.69
C ARG A 9 -20.35 -5.59 31.91
N LEU A 10 -19.44 -6.42 32.39
CA LEU A 10 -18.18 -6.71 31.69
C LEU A 10 -18.42 -7.35 30.32
N GLN A 11 -19.37 -8.28 30.21
CA GLN A 11 -19.75 -8.89 28.93
C GLN A 11 -20.39 -7.88 27.97
N SER A 12 -21.20 -6.94 28.47
CA SER A 12 -21.76 -5.86 27.67
C SER A 12 -20.68 -4.91 27.15
N GLU A 13 -19.76 -4.50 28.02
CA GLU A 13 -18.64 -3.62 27.68
C GLU A 13 -17.69 -4.28 26.66
N GLU A 14 -17.45 -5.58 26.79
CA GLU A 14 -16.65 -6.35 25.84
C GLU A 14 -17.36 -6.45 24.48
N ARG A 15 -18.68 -6.68 24.47
CA ARG A 15 -19.47 -6.72 23.23
C ARG A 15 -19.50 -5.35 22.54
N GLU A 16 -19.69 -4.26 23.28
CA GLU A 16 -19.67 -2.91 22.74
C GLU A 16 -18.32 -2.56 22.13
N LYS A 17 -17.20 -2.96 22.75
CA LYS A 17 -15.87 -2.79 22.17
C LYS A 17 -15.70 -3.58 20.87
N LEU A 18 -16.20 -4.81 20.83
CA LEU A 18 -16.11 -5.66 19.66
C LEU A 18 -16.96 -5.11 18.50
N GLU A 19 -18.16 -4.61 18.79
CA GLU A 19 -19.02 -3.91 17.84
C GLU A 19 -18.32 -2.63 17.32
N GLN A 20 -17.74 -1.81 18.20
CA GLN A 20 -16.98 -0.62 17.78
C GLN A 20 -15.76 -0.95 16.91
N GLN A 21 -15.01 -2.00 17.26
CA GLN A 21 -13.87 -2.45 16.46
C GLN A 21 -14.29 -2.94 15.07
N LEU A 22 -15.43 -3.64 14.99
CA LEU A 22 -15.99 -4.08 13.73
C LEU A 22 -16.43 -2.90 12.85
N ASP A 23 -17.13 -1.93 13.44
CA ASP A 23 -17.58 -0.73 12.75
C ASP A 23 -16.38 0.12 12.25
N GLU A 24 -15.32 0.24 13.06
CA GLU A 24 -14.08 0.88 12.64
C GLU A 24 -13.39 0.14 11.48
N ALA A 25 -13.36 -1.19 11.53
CA ALA A 25 -12.77 -2.02 10.48
C ALA A 25 -13.55 -1.92 9.16
N ILE A 26 -14.89 -1.81 9.23
CA ILE A 26 -15.73 -1.56 8.05
C ILE A 26 -15.48 -0.14 7.54
N ALA A 27 -15.43 0.87 8.41
CA ALA A 27 -15.14 2.24 8.02
C ALA A 27 -13.75 2.40 7.36
N THR A 28 -12.74 1.62 7.77
CA THR A 28 -11.42 1.59 7.10
C THR A 28 -11.47 1.15 5.65
N THR A 29 -12.40 0.25 5.29
CA THR A 29 -12.46 -0.21 3.88
C THR A 29 -12.94 0.86 2.91
N HIS A 30 -13.54 1.94 3.41
CA HIS A 30 -14.07 3.04 2.59
C HIS A 30 -13.20 4.31 2.63
N SER A 31 -12.10 4.33 3.38
CA SER A 31 -11.27 5.53 3.54
C SER A 31 -9.78 5.21 3.51
N ILE A 32 -9.02 6.09 2.87
CA ILE A 32 -7.56 6.10 2.96
C ILE A 32 -7.20 6.74 4.30
N ARG A 33 -6.82 5.94 5.31
CA ARG A 33 -6.39 6.47 6.62
C ARG A 33 -5.00 7.12 6.58
N PHE A 34 -4.20 6.80 5.56
CA PHE A 34 -2.84 7.31 5.38
C PHE A 34 -2.57 7.55 3.89
N PRO A 35 -1.87 8.63 3.50
CA PRO A 35 -1.65 8.96 2.10
C PRO A 35 -1.09 7.78 1.30
N LEU A 36 -1.72 7.46 0.17
CA LEU A 36 -1.21 6.45 -0.74
C LEU A 36 -0.05 7.03 -1.54
N ALA A 37 1.13 6.44 -1.38
CA ALA A 37 2.34 6.81 -2.12
C ALA A 37 2.54 5.89 -3.32
N LEU A 38 2.49 6.45 -4.54
CA LEU A 38 2.68 5.70 -5.79
C LEU A 38 3.88 6.22 -6.57
N VAL A 39 4.58 5.32 -7.27
CA VAL A 39 5.65 5.65 -8.21
C VAL A 39 5.21 5.26 -9.61
N GLY A 40 5.50 6.11 -10.59
CA GLY A 40 5.22 5.80 -12.00
C GLY A 40 5.98 4.56 -12.45
N ALA A 41 5.31 3.63 -13.14
CA ALA A 41 5.92 2.37 -13.58
C ALA A 41 7.16 2.58 -14.48
N ASP A 42 7.13 3.62 -15.33
CA ASP A 42 8.28 3.99 -16.16
C ASP A 42 9.44 4.49 -15.30
N SER A 43 9.20 5.45 -14.41
CA SER A 43 10.21 5.96 -13.48
C SER A 43 10.79 4.84 -12.63
N PHE A 44 9.94 3.94 -12.12
CA PHE A 44 10.37 2.80 -11.31
C PHE A 44 11.35 1.90 -12.09
N CYS A 45 11.04 1.54 -13.33
CA CYS A 45 11.90 0.69 -14.16
C CYS A 45 13.22 1.37 -14.58
N HIS A 46 13.28 2.70 -14.58
CA HIS A 46 14.50 3.46 -14.90
C HIS A 46 15.42 3.68 -13.69
N MET A 47 15.01 3.39 -12.46
CA MET A 47 15.83 3.64 -11.26
C MET A 47 17.07 2.75 -11.17
N GLY A 48 17.00 1.55 -11.74
CA GLY A 48 18.08 0.56 -11.75
C GLY A 48 18.22 -0.27 -10.46
N GLU A 49 17.55 0.11 -9.38
CA GLU A 49 17.57 -0.57 -8.08
C GLU A 49 16.35 -0.20 -7.22
N LEU A 50 16.09 -0.97 -6.17
CA LEU A 50 15.11 -0.61 -5.14
C LEU A 50 15.68 0.47 -4.23
N LYS A 51 14.91 1.54 -4.04
CA LYS A 51 15.28 2.68 -3.21
C LYS A 51 14.34 2.82 -2.01
N PRO A 52 14.82 3.29 -0.85
CA PRO A 52 13.97 3.62 0.29
C PRO A 52 12.91 4.67 -0.06
N HIS A 53 11.78 4.65 0.64
CA HIS A 53 10.68 5.60 0.45
C HIS A 53 11.18 7.06 0.51
N GLU A 54 12.00 7.37 1.51
CA GLU A 54 12.50 8.72 1.79
C GLU A 54 13.31 9.24 0.61
N GLU A 55 14.13 8.38 0.00
CA GLU A 55 14.93 8.74 -1.18
C GLU A 55 14.03 9.05 -2.37
N LEU A 56 12.99 8.24 -2.61
CA LEU A 56 12.02 8.46 -3.68
C LEU A 56 11.18 9.73 -3.47
N ARG A 57 10.82 10.02 -2.23
CA ARG A 57 10.14 11.27 -1.84
C ARG A 57 11.01 12.47 -2.13
N ASP A 58 12.28 12.44 -1.72
CA ASP A 58 13.21 13.56 -1.86
C ASP A 58 13.58 13.80 -3.33
N LEU A 59 13.61 12.73 -4.15
CA LEU A 59 13.73 12.80 -5.61
C LEU A 59 12.43 13.23 -6.34
N ARG A 60 11.33 13.45 -5.60
CA ARG A 60 10.00 13.80 -6.14
C ARG A 60 9.45 12.79 -7.15
N LEU A 61 9.77 11.51 -6.94
CA LEU A 61 9.26 10.39 -7.75
C LEU A 61 7.96 9.79 -7.22
N ILE A 62 7.55 10.19 -6.01
CA ILE A 62 6.30 9.75 -5.38
C ILE A 62 5.17 10.73 -5.68
N SER A 63 4.04 10.21 -6.15
CA SER A 63 2.74 10.87 -6.13
C SER A 63 1.97 10.43 -4.89
N PHE A 64 1.52 11.40 -4.10
CA PHE A 64 0.69 11.17 -2.90
C PHE A 64 -0.78 11.39 -3.22
N TYR A 65 -1.63 10.52 -2.68
CA TYR A 65 -3.09 10.62 -2.75
C TYR A 65 -3.64 10.54 -1.34
N ASP A 66 -4.22 11.62 -0.85
CA ASP A 66 -4.73 11.73 0.51
C ASP A 66 -6.17 11.18 0.63
N THR A 67 -6.91 11.15 -0.48
CA THR A 67 -8.29 10.65 -0.51
C THR A 67 -8.59 9.66 -1.63
N ILE A 68 -9.64 8.86 -1.45
CA ILE A 68 -10.12 7.92 -2.48
C ILE A 68 -10.56 8.67 -3.74
N GLU A 69 -11.18 9.85 -3.59
CA GLU A 69 -11.66 10.65 -4.71
C GLU A 69 -10.50 11.15 -5.58
N GLU A 70 -9.36 11.51 -4.98
CA GLU A 70 -8.15 11.85 -5.72
C GLU A 70 -7.62 10.66 -6.51
N LEU A 71 -7.61 9.47 -5.88
CA LEU A 71 -7.18 8.23 -6.52
C LEU A 71 -8.11 7.82 -7.67
N GLN A 72 -9.42 7.92 -7.49
CA GLN A 72 -10.43 7.59 -8.50
C GLN A 72 -10.37 8.50 -9.74
N ARG A 73 -9.87 9.73 -9.58
CA ARG A 73 -9.61 10.64 -10.70
C ARG A 73 -8.34 10.28 -11.47
N SER A 74 -7.47 9.44 -10.91
CA SER A 74 -6.30 8.94 -11.62
C SER A 74 -6.72 7.89 -12.65
N PRO A 75 -6.46 8.10 -13.95
CA PRO A 75 -6.83 7.15 -14.99
C PRO A 75 -5.87 5.95 -15.07
N ASN A 76 -4.83 5.92 -14.23
CA ASN A 76 -3.75 4.95 -14.36
C ASN A 76 -4.04 3.71 -13.49
N PRO A 77 -3.87 2.50 -14.02
CA PRO A 77 -3.95 1.29 -13.23
C PRO A 77 -2.81 1.23 -12.19
N ILE A 78 -3.07 0.56 -11.07
CA ILE A 78 -2.11 0.39 -9.98
C ILE A 78 -1.61 -1.05 -9.98
N ILE A 79 -0.30 -1.23 -9.99
CA ILE A 79 0.35 -2.54 -9.85
C ILE A 79 0.93 -2.60 -8.44
N PHE A 80 0.51 -3.60 -7.67
CA PHE A 80 1.09 -3.87 -6.34
C PHE A 80 2.23 -4.88 -6.47
N LEU A 81 3.39 -4.52 -5.94
CA LEU A 81 4.57 -5.39 -5.88
C LEU A 81 4.99 -5.55 -4.42
N SER A 82 5.13 -6.80 -3.99
CA SER A 82 5.68 -7.14 -2.67
C SER A 82 7.13 -7.61 -2.81
N HIS A 83 7.98 -7.23 -1.87
CA HIS A 83 9.35 -7.73 -1.76
C HIS A 83 9.78 -7.91 -0.33
N GLN A 84 10.88 -8.64 -0.18
CA GLN A 84 11.57 -8.82 1.09
C GLN A 84 12.83 -7.98 1.12
N TRP A 85 13.13 -7.45 2.30
CA TRP A 85 14.39 -6.79 2.55
C TRP A 85 15.46 -7.86 2.83
N THR A 86 16.45 -8.00 1.95
CA THR A 86 17.37 -9.15 1.95
C THR A 86 18.78 -8.85 2.47
N SER A 87 19.04 -7.63 2.96
CA SER A 87 20.29 -7.21 3.60
C SER A 87 20.03 -6.31 4.82
N PHE A 88 21.04 -6.06 5.67
CA PHE A 88 20.89 -5.11 6.78
C PHE A 88 20.94 -3.64 6.32
N SER A 89 21.56 -3.34 5.18
CA SER A 89 21.81 -1.98 4.70
C SER A 89 20.97 -1.60 3.48
N GLU A 90 20.64 -2.57 2.64
CA GLU A 90 20.03 -2.35 1.33
C GLU A 90 18.86 -3.30 1.11
N PRO A 91 17.77 -2.86 0.43
CA PRO A 91 16.56 -3.68 0.26
C PRO A 91 16.81 -4.93 -0.59
N ASP A 92 17.61 -4.80 -1.65
CA ASP A 92 17.87 -5.86 -2.64
C ASP A 92 19.30 -5.73 -3.19
N PRO A 93 20.33 -6.14 -2.43
CA PRO A 93 21.74 -5.89 -2.76
C PRO A 93 22.16 -6.53 -4.09
N ASN A 94 21.50 -7.63 -4.49
CA ASN A 94 21.79 -8.34 -5.74
C ASN A 94 20.90 -7.87 -6.90
N ARG A 95 19.95 -6.97 -6.65
CA ARG A 95 18.98 -6.44 -7.64
C ARG A 95 18.09 -7.50 -8.30
N THR A 96 18.07 -8.72 -7.77
CA THR A 96 17.30 -9.84 -8.34
C THR A 96 15.80 -9.58 -8.24
N GLN A 97 15.34 -9.04 -7.10
CA GLN A 97 13.92 -8.71 -6.92
C GLN A 97 13.53 -7.52 -7.81
N TYR A 98 14.38 -6.50 -7.89
CA TYR A 98 14.16 -5.35 -8.77
C TYR A 98 13.98 -5.76 -10.24
N GLN A 99 14.87 -6.62 -10.76
CA GLN A 99 14.79 -7.10 -12.14
C GLN A 99 13.54 -7.96 -12.39
N ALA A 100 13.19 -8.82 -11.42
CA ALA A 100 11.97 -9.63 -11.49
C ALA A 100 10.72 -8.74 -11.51
N MET A 101 10.69 -7.68 -10.70
CA MET A 101 9.59 -6.71 -10.68
C MET A 101 9.44 -5.95 -11.99
N CYS A 102 10.54 -5.45 -12.57
CA CYS A 102 10.49 -4.76 -13.87
C CYS A 102 9.93 -5.69 -14.94
N SER A 103 10.37 -6.94 -14.96
CA SER A 103 9.85 -7.96 -15.87
C SER A 103 8.37 -8.28 -15.63
N ALA A 104 7.92 -8.27 -14.37
CA ALA A 104 6.52 -8.48 -14.02
C ALA A 104 5.64 -7.31 -14.45
N ILE A 105 6.10 -6.08 -14.26
CA ILE A 105 5.43 -4.86 -14.75
C ILE A 105 5.23 -4.95 -16.26
N ASP A 106 6.28 -5.28 -17.02
CA ASP A 106 6.20 -5.40 -18.48
C ASP A 106 5.15 -6.43 -18.91
N LYS A 107 5.14 -7.61 -18.28
CA LYS A 107 4.16 -8.66 -18.57
C LYS A 107 2.72 -8.27 -18.22
N VAL A 108 2.51 -7.58 -17.10
CA VAL A 108 1.19 -7.10 -16.70
C VAL A 108 0.71 -6.03 -17.68
N CYS A 109 1.58 -5.10 -18.06
CA CYS A 109 1.25 -4.09 -19.07
C CYS A 109 0.90 -4.71 -20.42
N GLU A 110 1.69 -5.68 -20.89
CA GLU A 110 1.42 -6.41 -22.13
C GLU A 110 0.07 -7.15 -22.07
N HIS A 111 -0.17 -7.90 -21.01
CA HIS A 111 -1.40 -8.68 -20.83
C HIS A 111 -2.66 -7.81 -20.87
N HIS A 112 -2.61 -6.61 -20.28
CA HIS A 112 -3.75 -5.69 -20.24
C HIS A 112 -3.75 -4.63 -21.36
N GLY A 113 -2.76 -4.64 -22.26
CA GLY A 113 -2.61 -3.62 -23.31
C GLY A 113 -2.31 -2.22 -22.77
N TRP A 114 -1.75 -2.12 -21.56
CA TRP A 114 -1.37 -0.83 -20.95
C TRP A 114 -0.06 -0.34 -21.53
N LYS A 115 0.02 0.98 -21.78
CA LYS A 115 1.25 1.63 -22.22
C LYS A 115 1.89 2.35 -21.03
N ARG A 116 3.17 2.07 -20.77
CA ARG A 116 3.96 2.93 -19.89
C ARG A 116 4.11 4.29 -20.56
N ARG A 117 3.91 5.37 -19.80
CA ARG A 117 4.15 6.72 -20.29
C ARG A 117 5.66 6.88 -20.42
N THR A 118 6.14 7.01 -21.65
CA THR A 118 7.52 7.40 -21.93
C THR A 118 7.59 8.91 -21.68
N THR A 119 8.40 9.32 -20.71
CA THR A 119 8.64 10.75 -20.45
C THR A 119 9.55 11.35 -21.52
#